data_AF-T1BAI7-F1
#
_entry.id   AF-T1BAI7-F1
#
_cell.length_a   1.000
_cell.length_b   1.000
_cell.length_c   1.000
_cell.angle_alpha   90.00
_cell.angle_beta   90.00
_cell.angle_gamma   90.00
#
_symmetry.space_group_name_H-M   'P 1'
#
loop_
_entity.id
_entity.type
_entity.pdbx_description
1 polymer ?
#
loop_
_entity_poly.entity_id
_entity_poly.type
_entity_poly.pdbx_seq_one_letter_code
_entity_poly.pdbx_strand_id
1 'polypeptide(L)'
;MGRLRQAVGGRLIEVHVPSALQTCLKAPGSAACQAVFAELRNPFYVGDQPGLTQSSGWYRAWTSRPSVYAVAASNAADVVAAVDFARRHNLRLVVKG
;
A
#
# COMPACT_ATOMS: atom_id res chain seq x y z
N MET A 1 -8.18 3.70 14.95
CA MET A 1 -7.58 4.42 13.80
C MET A 1 -7.75 5.94 13.85
N GLY A 2 -8.87 6.51 14.34
CA GLY A 2 -9.07 7.98 14.39
C GLY A 2 -7.96 8.77 15.10
N ARG A 3 -7.45 8.28 16.23
CA ARG A 3 -6.31 8.89 16.95
C ARG A 3 -5.04 8.96 16.11
N LEU A 4 -4.70 7.89 15.38
CA LEU A 4 -3.53 7.90 14.49
C LEU A 4 -3.74 8.89 13.34
N ARG A 5 -4.92 8.87 12.70
CA ARG A 5 -5.25 9.79 11.60
C ARG A 5 -5.06 11.25 12.01
N GLN A 6 -5.49 11.63 13.21
CA GLN A 6 -5.25 12.98 13.75
C GLN A 6 -3.77 13.25 14.00
N ALA A 7 -3.05 12.31 14.61
CA ALA A 7 -1.63 12.46 14.94
C ALA A 7 -0.73 12.64 13.70
N VAL A 8 -1.10 12.06 12.56
CA VAL A 8 -0.37 12.21 11.28
C VAL A 8 -0.97 13.30 10.38
N GLY A 9 -1.79 14.20 10.92
CA GLY A 9 -2.36 15.32 10.15
C GLY A 9 -3.24 14.89 8.97
N GLY A 10 -3.99 13.80 9.11
CA GLY A 10 -4.87 13.27 8.07
C GLY A 10 -4.18 12.37 7.05
N ARG A 11 -2.85 12.21 7.09
CA ARG A 11 -2.03 11.42 6.15
C ARG A 11 -2.12 9.89 6.34
N LEU A 12 -3.20 9.40 6.95
CA LEU A 12 -3.48 7.97 7.10
C LEU A 12 -4.29 7.47 5.90
N ILE A 13 -3.66 6.60 5.10
CA ILE A 13 -4.24 5.98 3.92
C ILE A 13 -4.79 4.61 4.30
N GLU A 14 -6.04 4.36 3.93
CA GLU A 14 -6.58 3.00 3.89
C GLU A 14 -6.14 2.35 2.59
N VAL A 15 -5.33 1.31 2.72
CA VAL A 15 -4.64 0.69 1.60
C VAL A 15 -5.58 -0.35 1.03
N HIS A 16 -6.44 0.10 0.12
CA HIS A 16 -7.30 -0.77 -0.65
C HIS A 16 -6.46 -1.49 -1.68
N VAL A 17 -6.04 -2.72 -1.38
CA VAL A 17 -5.21 -3.48 -2.31
C VAL A 17 -5.89 -4.72 -2.85
N PRO A 18 -5.86 -4.90 -4.16
CA PRO A 18 -5.51 -3.89 -5.16
C PRO A 18 -6.81 -3.26 -5.61
N SER A 19 -7.15 -2.04 -5.17
CA SER A 19 -8.29 -1.29 -5.72
C SER A 19 -8.23 -1.28 -7.26
N ALA A 20 -7.02 -1.21 -7.82
CA ALA A 20 -6.75 -1.34 -9.25
C ALA A 20 -7.09 -2.74 -9.82
N LEU A 21 -6.62 -3.83 -9.20
CA LEU A 21 -6.88 -5.19 -9.70
C LEU A 21 -8.26 -5.74 -9.30
N GLN A 22 -9.01 -5.10 -8.39
CA GLN A 22 -10.39 -5.51 -8.11
C GLN A 22 -11.25 -5.50 -9.38
N THR A 23 -11.02 -4.53 -10.27
CA THR A 23 -11.67 -4.50 -11.58
C THR A 23 -11.26 -5.70 -12.43
N CYS A 24 -10.00 -6.12 -12.38
CA CYS A 24 -9.53 -7.34 -13.04
C CYS A 24 -10.12 -8.62 -12.45
N LEU A 25 -10.33 -8.69 -11.13
CA LEU A 25 -10.98 -9.84 -10.49
C LEU A 25 -12.45 -9.98 -10.91
N LYS A 26 -13.15 -8.85 -11.06
CA LYS A 26 -14.56 -8.82 -11.47
C LYS A 26 -14.74 -8.99 -12.99
N ALA A 27 -13.87 -8.37 -13.78
CA ALA A 27 -13.96 -8.35 -15.24
C ALA A 27 -12.56 -8.41 -15.90
N PRO A 28 -11.94 -9.61 -15.97
CA PRO A 28 -10.57 -9.79 -16.45
C PRO A 28 -10.30 -9.29 -17.88
N GLY A 29 -11.31 -9.31 -18.75
CA GLY A 29 -11.20 -8.86 -20.15
C GLY A 29 -11.57 -7.40 -20.39
N SER A 30 -11.95 -6.65 -19.36
CA SER A 30 -12.41 -5.27 -19.52
C SER A 30 -11.26 -4.33 -19.90
N ALA A 31 -11.58 -3.26 -20.65
CA ALA A 31 -10.62 -2.20 -20.96
C ALA A 31 -10.03 -1.56 -19.68
N ALA A 32 -10.83 -1.45 -18.61
CA ALA A 32 -10.36 -0.97 -17.32
C ALA A 32 -9.32 -1.89 -16.68
N CYS A 33 -9.48 -3.22 -16.80
CA CYS A 33 -8.44 -4.16 -16.35
C CYS A 33 -7.16 -4.04 -17.19
N GLN A 34 -7.30 -3.93 -18.52
CA GLN A 34 -6.16 -3.77 -19.43
C GLN A 34 -5.36 -2.49 -19.11
N ALA A 35 -6.04 -1.38 -18.80
CA ALA A 35 -5.40 -0.13 -18.39
C ALA A 35 -4.56 -0.31 -17.11
N VAL A 36 -5.06 -1.08 -16.13
CA VAL A 36 -4.30 -1.39 -14.91
C VAL A 36 -3.02 -2.17 -15.24
N PHE A 37 -3.08 -3.17 -16.10
CA PHE A 37 -1.90 -3.92 -16.53
C PHE A 37 -0.90 -3.08 -17.34
N ALA A 38 -1.35 -2.04 -18.03
CA ALA A 38 -0.46 -1.08 -18.68
C ALA A 38 0.33 -0.28 -17.64
N GLU A 39 -0.33 0.26 -16.61
CA GLU A 39 0.30 1.01 -15.51
C GLU A 39 1.26 0.15 -14.68
N LEU A 40 0.97 -1.14 -14.47
CA LEU A 40 1.86 -2.05 -13.73
C LEU A 40 3.23 -2.25 -14.38
N ARG A 41 3.42 -1.85 -15.65
CA ARG A 41 4.72 -1.84 -16.32
C ARG A 41 5.57 -0.61 -15.97
N ASN A 42 4.97 0.42 -15.38
CA ASN A 42 5.65 1.64 -14.95
C ASN A 42 6.15 1.49 -13.51
N PRO A 43 7.48 1.44 -13.27
CA PRO A 43 8.02 1.28 -11.92
C PRO A 43 7.66 2.43 -10.98
N PHE A 44 7.52 3.66 -11.50
CA PHE A 44 7.14 4.82 -10.69
C PHE A 44 5.71 4.69 -10.18
N TYR A 45 4.78 4.28 -11.05
CA TYR A 45 3.41 3.99 -10.64
C TYR A 45 3.37 2.92 -9.54
N VAL A 46 4.12 1.83 -9.69
CA VAL A 46 4.18 0.76 -8.68
C VAL A 46 4.80 1.25 -7.36
N GLY A 47 5.79 2.14 -7.43
CA GLY A 47 6.38 2.82 -6.28
C GLY A 47 5.38 3.68 -5.52
N ASP A 48 4.62 4.50 -6.24
CA ASP A 48 3.66 5.46 -5.70
C ASP A 48 2.46 4.81 -5.01
N GLN A 49 2.09 3.60 -5.44
CA GLN A 49 0.99 2.86 -4.81
C GLN A 49 1.46 2.15 -3.53
N PRO A 50 0.92 2.48 -2.33
CA PRO A 50 1.37 1.89 -1.05
C PRO A 50 1.12 0.37 -0.98
N GLY A 51 0.18 -0.14 -1.79
CA GLY A 51 -0.18 -1.54 -1.85
C GLY A 51 0.59 -2.39 -2.85
N LEU A 52 1.36 -1.78 -3.76
CA LEU A 52 2.03 -2.52 -4.83
C LEU A 52 3.51 -2.72 -4.52
N THR A 53 4.06 -3.83 -5.00
CA THR A 53 5.46 -4.23 -4.83
C THR A 53 6.02 -4.73 -6.15
N GLN A 54 7.21 -4.28 -6.52
CA GLN A 54 8.01 -4.93 -7.56
C GLN A 54 8.89 -5.99 -6.93
N SER A 55 9.07 -7.11 -7.63
CA SER A 55 9.86 -8.20 -7.11
C SER A 55 10.53 -9.00 -8.21
N SER A 56 11.82 -9.26 -8.02
CA SER A 56 12.57 -10.29 -8.75
C SER A 56 12.53 -11.58 -7.93
N GLY A 57 11.83 -12.60 -8.44
CA GLY A 57 11.72 -13.87 -7.72
C GLY A 57 11.02 -14.94 -8.54
N TRP A 58 11.11 -16.19 -8.06
CA TRP A 58 10.44 -17.31 -8.69
C TRP A 58 8.93 -17.24 -8.45
N TYR A 59 8.16 -17.53 -9.50
CA TYR A 59 6.71 -17.64 -9.41
C TYR A 59 6.32 -18.59 -8.27
N ARG A 60 5.43 -18.11 -7.38
CA ARG A 60 4.92 -18.81 -6.17
C ARG A 60 5.93 -19.08 -5.05
N ALA A 61 7.14 -18.52 -5.08
CA ALA A 61 8.07 -18.62 -3.95
C ALA A 61 7.57 -17.90 -2.68
N TRP A 62 6.80 -16.82 -2.83
CA TRP A 62 6.17 -16.07 -1.75
C TRP A 62 4.91 -15.37 -2.28
N THR A 63 4.02 -14.99 -1.37
CA THR A 63 2.81 -14.21 -1.70
C THR A 63 2.95 -12.81 -1.11
N SER A 64 3.00 -11.78 -1.97
CA SER A 64 2.98 -10.39 -1.52
C SER A 64 1.67 -10.10 -0.81
N ARG A 65 1.75 -9.55 0.41
CA ARG A 65 0.59 -9.07 1.16
C ARG A 65 0.88 -7.66 1.67
N PRO A 66 0.13 -6.65 1.20
CA PRO A 66 0.32 -5.27 1.62
C PRO A 66 -0.28 -5.04 3.01
N SER A 67 0.19 -3.98 3.67
CA SER A 67 -0.44 -3.46 4.89
C SER A 67 -1.86 -2.98 4.60
N VAL A 68 -2.76 -3.07 5.58
CA VAL A 68 -4.15 -2.54 5.47
C VAL A 68 -4.22 -1.02 5.61
N TYR A 69 -3.22 -0.41 6.25
CA TYR A 69 -3.06 1.03 6.38
C TYR A 69 -1.63 1.42 6.03
N ALA A 70 -1.47 2.63 5.52
CA ALA A 70 -0.18 3.28 5.31
C ALA A 70 -0.24 4.72 5.82
N VAL A 71 0.91 5.27 6.20
CA VAL A 71 1.05 6.69 6.51
C VAL A 71 1.92 7.30 5.43
N ALA A 72 1.41 8.29 4.71
CA ALA A 72 2.20 9.10 3.78
C ALA A 72 3.04 10.10 4.58
N ALA A 73 4.06 9.61 5.27
CA ALA A 73 4.87 10.42 6.18
C ALA A 73 5.57 11.56 5.42
N SER A 74 5.39 12.80 5.89
CA SER A 74 6.03 13.98 5.29
C SER A 74 7.11 14.59 6.18
N ASN A 75 7.21 14.14 7.42
CA ASN A 75 8.14 14.64 8.43
C ASN A 75 8.39 13.58 9.53
N ALA A 76 9.35 13.84 10.40
CA ALA A 76 9.73 12.90 11.47
C ALA A 76 8.61 12.63 12.49
N ALA A 77 7.72 13.60 12.75
CA ALA A 77 6.63 13.43 13.71
C ALA A 77 5.60 12.40 13.22
N ASP A 78 5.34 12.32 11.91
CA ASP A 78 4.49 11.28 11.33
C ASP A 78 5.07 9.88 11.56
N VAL A 79 6.39 9.73 11.37
CA VAL A 79 7.10 8.46 11.59
C VAL A 79 7.02 8.05 13.05
N VAL A 80 7.33 8.97 13.98
CA VAL A 80 7.22 8.72 15.42
C VAL A 80 5.81 8.28 15.80
N ALA A 81 4.78 8.99 15.33
CA ALA A 81 3.39 8.66 15.60
C ALA A 81 3.00 7.25 15.09
N ALA A 82 3.44 6.89 13.88
CA ALA A 82 3.17 5.58 13.29
C ALA A 82 3.88 4.44 14.04
N VAL A 83 5.17 4.61 14.36
CA VAL A 83 5.97 3.62 15.11
C VAL A 83 5.38 3.40 16.50
N ASP A 84 5.07 4.47 17.23
CA ASP A 84 4.49 4.35 18.57
C ASP A 84 3.08 3.74 18.55
N PHE A 85 2.29 4.04 17.52
CA PHE A 85 1.00 3.40 17.34
C PHE A 85 1.16 1.91 17.08
N ALA A 86 2.05 1.51 16.16
CA ALA A 86 2.31 0.10 15.86
C ALA A 86 2.78 -0.66 17.11
N ARG A 87 3.73 -0.10 17.88
CA ARG A 87 4.21 -0.68 19.13
C ARG A 87 3.10 -0.85 20.16
N ARG A 88 2.29 0.18 20.42
CA ARG A 88 1.19 0.12 21.42
C ARG A 88 0.09 -0.87 21.05
N HIS A 89 -0.11 -1.11 19.76
CA HIS A 89 -1.15 -2.00 19.25
C HIS A 89 -0.62 -3.35 18.75
N ASN A 90 0.67 -3.65 19.00
CA ASN A 90 1.34 -4.86 18.55
C ASN A 90 1.15 -5.15 17.05
N LEU A 91 1.25 -4.11 16.23
CA LEU A 91 1.11 -4.21 14.78
C LEU A 91 2.48 -4.45 14.15
N ARG A 92 2.51 -5.30 13.12
CA ARG A 92 3.69 -5.42 12.25
C ARG A 92 3.89 -4.11 11.50
N LEU A 93 5.03 -3.46 11.73
CA LEU A 93 5.45 -2.28 10.99
C LEU A 93 6.24 -2.70 9.74
N VAL A 94 6.02 -2.00 8.63
CA VAL A 94 6.76 -2.14 7.37
C VAL A 94 7.09 -0.74 6.87
N VAL A 95 8.29 -0.57 6.29
CA VAL A 95 8.70 0.67 5.62
C VAL A 95 8.74 0.39 4.12
N LYS A 96 8.17 1.31 3.33
CA LYS A 96 8.21 1.31 1.86
C LYS A 96 8.78 2.65 1.41
N GLY A 97 9.74 2.62 0.49
CA GLY A 97 10.43 3.75 -0.12
C GLY A 97 11.20 3.30 -1.34
#